data_AF-A0A835Y0L6-F1
#
_entry.id   AF-A0A835Y0L6-F1
#
_cell.length_a   1.000
_cell.length_b   1.000
_cell.length_c   1.000
_cell.angle_alpha   90.00
_cell.angle_beta   90.00
_cell.angle_gamma   90.00
#
_symmetry.space_group_name_H-M   'P 1'
#
loop_
_entity.id
_entity.type
_entity.pdbx_description
1 polymer ?
#
loop_
_entity_poly.entity_id
_entity_poly.type
_entity_poly.pdbx_seq_one_letter_code
_entity_poly.pdbx_strand_id
1 'polypeptide(L)'
;MLIWRSCGRGAAPAASPPSRPAVSRAALLQRVPLHLEAKAKGFGAKNGKANHQRPGRPGKDQSRGPSGGSPGDSSRLDGSPPSPSAWAAGLSPAQRAAWLVDCYRMRVTDDMHGGAGYRHGPAHEHCNRDTILFDFLVFCKLAVKQGVVPPGWDWPAFLAAAEGAVGEWFDKEDAKEKWGGENIFRGMMSGGRSLRFTAEVVYGSSCMSAYGIPEAATRMAKEELGGVPVAELLRTRPGAMEDVGGVEAWARLRERLRCIVLSLYGTVVPAGFVADVMVPYATANCRTFLETGYDSPITQDLIQGVREQAAAEVAAGLPAAVAIPGPAVPRDEVLQAVAQWVAGAAASGRPNSDLERLQACIWEPAFWSGGIVSGLHEEVPDCLRLWSKLGIKTYAWAPASAAAQQMLFAYTQARQGAGV
;
A
#
# COMPACT_ATOMS: atom_id res chain seq x y z
N MET A 1 3.09 15.75 -10.87
CA MET A 1 3.36 14.45 -11.50
C MET A 1 4.31 14.70 -12.65
N LEU A 2 5.57 14.26 -12.53
CA LEU A 2 6.51 14.29 -13.64
C LEU A 2 6.41 12.94 -14.32
N ILE A 3 5.87 12.89 -15.54
CA ILE A 3 5.90 11.70 -16.38
C ILE A 3 7.22 11.75 -17.13
N TRP A 4 8.16 10.90 -16.73
CA TRP A 4 9.45 10.80 -17.40
C TRP A 4 9.34 9.87 -18.62
N ARG A 5 9.83 10.34 -19.76
CA ARG A 5 10.03 9.54 -20.97
C ARG A 5 11.53 9.52 -21.22
N SER A 6 12.09 8.34 -21.47
CA SER A 6 13.49 8.22 -21.87
C SER A 6 13.70 9.02 -23.15
N CYS A 7 14.68 9.93 -23.14
CA CYS A 7 15.12 10.63 -24.34
C CYS A 7 16.06 9.73 -25.13
N GLY A 8 15.49 8.75 -25.84
CA GLY A 8 16.22 7.99 -26.85
C GLY A 8 16.74 8.94 -27.93
N ARG A 9 18.06 9.10 -28.04
CA ARG A 9 18.67 9.72 -29.22
C ARG A 9 18.43 8.79 -30.40
N GLY A 10 17.68 9.27 -31.40
CA GLY A 10 17.59 8.62 -32.71
C GLY A 10 16.38 7.70 -32.90
N ALA A 11 15.16 8.23 -32.80
CA ALA A 11 14.02 7.69 -33.55
C ALA A 11 13.07 8.84 -33.92
N ALA A 12 12.74 8.97 -35.20
CA ALA A 12 11.78 9.95 -35.71
C ALA A 12 10.40 9.77 -35.06
N PRO A 13 9.59 10.85 -34.92
CA PRO A 13 8.28 10.76 -34.28
C PRO A 13 7.35 9.85 -35.08
N ALA A 14 6.96 8.72 -34.49
CA ALA A 14 5.87 7.89 -35.00
C ALA A 14 4.53 8.63 -34.85
N ALA A 15 3.73 8.59 -35.90
CA ALA A 15 2.45 9.27 -36.01
C ALA A 15 1.47 8.89 -34.87
N SER A 16 0.64 9.86 -34.48
CA SER A 16 -0.40 9.71 -33.46
C SER A 16 -1.31 8.51 -33.73
N PRO A 17 -1.58 7.62 -32.75
CA PRO A 17 -2.55 6.55 -32.94
C PRO A 17 -3.98 7.11 -32.98
N PRO A 18 -4.89 6.51 -33.77
CA PRO A 18 -6.28 6.96 -33.85
C PRO A 18 -7.01 6.72 -32.52
N SER A 19 -7.87 7.68 -32.16
CA SER A 19 -8.74 7.62 -30.98
C SER A 19 -9.67 6.41 -31.02
N ARG A 20 -9.57 5.52 -30.01
CA ARG A 20 -10.55 4.45 -29.76
C ARG A 20 -11.68 4.93 -28.83
N PRO A 21 -12.92 4.42 -28.99
CA PRO A 21 -14.08 4.90 -28.26
C PRO A 21 -14.06 4.48 -26.79
N ALA A 22 -14.67 5.30 -25.93
CA ALA A 22 -14.74 5.11 -24.50
C ALA A 22 -15.52 3.83 -24.13
N VAL A 23 -14.87 2.91 -23.42
CA VAL A 23 -15.53 1.78 -22.76
C VAL A 23 -16.01 2.22 -21.38
N SER A 24 -17.28 1.99 -21.07
CA SER A 24 -17.93 2.41 -19.83
C SER A 24 -17.29 1.78 -18.58
N ARG A 25 -17.10 2.62 -17.56
CA ARG A 25 -16.45 2.37 -16.26
C ARG A 25 -17.13 1.32 -15.37
N ALA A 26 -18.24 0.73 -15.83
CA ALA A 26 -19.05 -0.24 -15.08
C ALA A 26 -18.63 -1.71 -15.26
N ALA A 27 -17.76 -2.03 -16.23
CA ALA A 27 -17.44 -3.43 -16.57
C ALA A 27 -16.23 -4.04 -15.81
N LEU A 28 -15.51 -3.27 -14.98
CA LEU A 28 -14.21 -3.67 -14.40
C LEU A 28 -14.25 -4.04 -12.91
N LEU A 29 -15.40 -4.01 -12.23
CA LEU A 29 -15.51 -4.13 -10.77
C LEU A 29 -16.03 -5.47 -10.22
N GLN A 30 -15.94 -6.57 -10.96
CA GLN A 30 -16.24 -7.89 -10.40
C GLN A 30 -15.16 -8.90 -10.78
N ARG A 31 -14.22 -9.19 -9.86
CA ARG A 31 -13.63 -10.52 -9.60
C ARG A 31 -12.65 -10.45 -8.40
N VAL A 32 -12.64 -11.57 -7.67
CA VAL A 32 -12.32 -11.80 -6.26
C VAL A 32 -10.82 -12.02 -5.99
N PRO A 33 -10.29 -11.72 -4.78
CA PRO A 33 -8.90 -12.02 -4.40
C PRO A 33 -8.70 -13.51 -4.00
N LEU A 34 -7.62 -14.13 -4.47
CA LEU A 34 -7.10 -15.39 -3.92
C LEU A 34 -5.84 -15.08 -3.10
N HIS A 35 -5.93 -15.17 -1.77
CA HIS A 35 -4.78 -15.35 -0.88
C HIS A 35 -4.80 -16.77 -0.30
N LEU A 36 -3.68 -17.46 -0.46
CA LEU A 36 -3.33 -18.73 0.17
C LEU A 36 -2.71 -18.45 1.55
N GLU A 37 -3.42 -18.75 2.63
CA GLU A 37 -2.91 -19.20 3.94
C GLU A 37 -4.05 -20.08 4.54
N ALA A 38 -3.86 -21.22 5.22
CA ALA A 38 -2.84 -21.55 6.19
C ALA A 38 -2.72 -23.08 6.42
N LYS A 39 -1.55 -23.49 6.88
CA LYS A 39 -1.37 -24.68 7.73
C LYS A 39 -2.09 -24.44 9.06
N ALA A 40 -3.13 -25.23 9.33
CA ALA A 40 -3.67 -25.41 10.67
C ALA A 40 -4.01 -26.89 10.90
N LYS A 41 -3.15 -27.61 11.61
CA LYS A 41 -3.49 -28.89 12.25
C LYS A 41 -2.77 -29.02 13.59
N GLY A 42 -3.56 -29.23 14.63
CA GLY A 42 -3.13 -29.79 15.91
C GLY A 42 -3.24 -28.81 17.08
N PHE A 43 -4.38 -28.78 17.77
CA PHE A 43 -4.56 -29.58 18.98
C PHE A 43 -6.03 -29.51 19.42
N GLY A 44 -6.60 -30.69 19.65
CA GLY A 44 -8.01 -30.90 19.92
C GLY A 44 -8.46 -30.49 21.32
N ALA A 45 -9.73 -30.12 21.36
CA ALA A 45 -10.52 -29.94 22.56
C ALA A 45 -10.58 -31.19 23.44
N LYS A 46 -10.58 -30.99 24.76
CA LYS A 46 -11.35 -31.81 25.70
C LYS A 46 -12.11 -30.90 26.66
N ASN A 47 -13.44 -30.95 26.52
CA ASN A 47 -14.42 -30.45 27.46
C ASN A 47 -14.38 -31.26 28.78
N GLY A 48 -14.77 -30.60 29.87
CA GLY A 48 -15.77 -31.20 30.76
C GLY A 48 -15.51 -31.18 32.26
N LYS A 49 -16.18 -30.22 32.91
CA LYS A 49 -16.99 -30.35 34.13
C LYS A 49 -16.31 -30.45 35.52
N ALA A 50 -16.68 -29.45 36.32
CA ALA A 50 -17.41 -29.55 37.60
C ALA A 50 -16.67 -29.11 38.87
N ASN A 51 -17.12 -27.96 39.38
CA ASN A 51 -17.68 -27.73 40.72
C ASN A 51 -16.89 -28.26 41.95
N HIS A 52 -16.37 -27.36 42.79
CA HIS A 52 -16.70 -27.27 44.23
C HIS A 52 -15.86 -26.21 44.98
N GLN A 53 -16.57 -25.40 45.76
CA GLN A 53 -16.28 -24.90 47.12
C GLN A 53 -14.90 -24.29 47.45
N ARG A 54 -14.93 -23.02 47.87
CA ARG A 54 -13.96 -22.44 48.83
C ARG A 54 -14.15 -23.11 50.20
N PRO A 55 -13.07 -23.28 51.00
CA PRO A 55 -12.79 -22.27 52.04
C PRO A 55 -11.29 -22.08 52.38
N GLY A 56 -10.98 -20.97 53.07
CA GLY A 56 -9.84 -20.89 54.00
C GLY A 56 -8.65 -20.01 53.61
N ARG A 57 -8.58 -18.80 54.20
CA ARG A 57 -7.31 -18.13 54.59
C ARG A 57 -6.86 -18.77 55.93
N PRO A 58 -5.56 -18.77 56.34
CA PRO A 58 -4.82 -17.51 56.59
C PRO A 58 -3.26 -17.53 56.50
N GLY A 59 -2.69 -16.34 56.26
CA GLY A 59 -1.61 -15.80 57.11
C GLY A 59 -0.14 -15.91 56.68
N LYS A 60 0.57 -14.81 56.97
CA LYS A 60 2.03 -14.59 57.10
C LYS A 60 2.85 -14.40 55.83
N ASP A 61 3.89 -13.60 55.80
CA ASP A 61 4.32 -12.41 56.55
C ASP A 61 5.45 -11.80 55.68
N GLN A 62 5.83 -10.59 56.03
CA GLN A 62 6.78 -9.70 55.37
C GLN A 62 8.16 -10.28 54.99
N SER A 63 8.73 -9.77 53.89
CA SER A 63 10.09 -9.20 53.92
C SER A 63 10.34 -8.26 52.72
N ARG A 64 10.90 -7.09 53.05
CA ARG A 64 11.33 -6.01 52.14
C ARG A 64 12.76 -6.27 51.64
N GLY A 65 13.05 -5.80 50.43
CA GLY A 65 14.40 -5.50 49.94
C GLY A 65 14.33 -4.45 48.81
N PRO A 66 15.24 -3.46 48.73
CA PRO A 66 14.99 -2.19 48.05
C PRO A 66 15.60 -2.11 46.63
N SER A 67 14.99 -1.33 45.75
CA SER A 67 15.66 -0.87 44.52
C SER A 67 15.21 0.55 44.18
N GLY A 68 16.19 1.43 43.99
CA GLY A 68 16.10 2.88 44.01
C GLY A 68 15.20 3.49 42.94
N GLY A 69 14.38 4.45 43.38
CA GLY A 69 13.68 5.38 42.50
C GLY A 69 14.48 6.67 42.34
N SER A 70 14.72 7.07 41.09
CA SER A 70 15.00 8.47 40.75
C SER A 70 13.70 9.30 40.91
N PRO A 71 13.80 10.61 41.20
CA PRO A 71 12.70 11.36 41.77
C PRO A 71 11.60 11.59 40.73
N GLY A 72 10.48 10.91 40.93
CA GLY A 72 9.22 11.24 40.28
C GLY A 72 8.76 12.59 40.81
N ASP A 73 8.61 13.55 39.91
CA ASP A 73 7.98 14.84 40.15
C ASP A 73 6.57 14.62 40.72
N SER A 74 6.44 14.76 42.04
CA SER A 74 5.22 14.48 42.81
C SER A 74 4.28 15.68 42.80
N SER A 75 4.02 16.26 41.63
CA SER A 75 3.13 17.41 41.47
C SER A 75 1.90 17.07 40.61
N ARG A 76 1.11 16.08 41.01
CA ARG A 76 -0.29 15.94 40.56
C ARG A 76 -1.17 15.49 41.72
N LEU A 77 -1.66 16.46 42.48
CA LEU A 77 -2.70 16.28 43.52
C LEU A 77 -4.08 16.79 43.06
N ASP A 78 -4.21 17.14 41.79
CA ASP A 78 -5.47 17.55 41.17
C ASP A 78 -5.85 16.47 40.15
N GLY A 79 -7.02 15.84 40.35
CA GLY A 79 -7.58 14.80 39.49
C GLY A 79 -8.04 15.29 38.11
N SER A 80 -7.68 16.51 37.71
CA SER A 80 -7.93 17.05 36.38
C SER A 80 -7.22 16.22 35.29
N PRO A 81 -7.90 15.94 34.17
CA PRO A 81 -7.29 15.22 33.06
C PRO A 81 -6.05 15.97 32.55
N PRO A 82 -5.00 15.24 32.10
CA PRO A 82 -3.80 15.87 31.57
C PRO A 82 -4.15 16.78 30.38
N SER A 83 -3.50 17.95 30.32
CA SER A 83 -3.63 18.87 29.18
C SER A 83 -3.44 18.14 27.84
N PRO A 84 -4.23 18.43 26.79
CA PRO A 84 -4.07 17.82 25.47
C PRO A 84 -2.66 17.96 24.87
N SER A 85 -1.91 18.98 25.28
CA SER A 85 -0.51 19.22 24.86
C SER A 85 0.55 18.65 25.80
N ALA A 86 0.16 17.92 26.86
CA ALA A 86 1.08 17.37 27.86
C ALA A 86 2.11 16.39 27.27
N TRP A 87 1.80 15.78 26.11
CA TRP A 87 2.74 14.95 25.37
C TRP A 87 4.02 15.71 25.01
N ALA A 88 4.04 17.03 24.88
CA ALA A 88 5.24 17.77 24.48
C ALA A 88 6.31 17.89 25.60
N ALA A 89 5.94 17.64 26.86
CA ALA A 89 6.78 17.89 28.03
C ALA A 89 8.10 17.07 28.00
N GLY A 90 9.25 17.74 28.12
CA GLY A 90 10.56 17.07 28.11
C GLY A 90 11.09 16.65 26.74
N LEU A 91 10.37 16.93 25.64
CA LEU A 91 10.91 16.81 24.27
C LEU A 91 11.52 18.14 23.81
N SER A 92 12.63 18.07 23.07
CA SER A 92 13.17 19.21 22.32
C SER A 92 12.22 19.65 21.19
N PRO A 93 12.32 20.89 20.66
CA PRO A 93 11.48 21.36 19.56
C PRO A 93 11.47 20.42 18.35
N ALA A 94 12.65 19.92 17.93
CA ALA A 94 12.78 18.98 16.82
C ALA A 94 12.09 17.63 17.12
N GLN A 95 12.23 17.11 18.34
CA GLN A 95 11.54 15.89 18.75
C GLN A 95 10.03 16.08 18.83
N ARG A 96 9.55 17.25 19.27
CA ARG A 96 8.11 17.55 19.29
C ARG A 96 7.52 17.55 17.88
N ALA A 97 8.21 18.20 16.94
CA ALA A 97 7.82 18.22 15.54
C ALA A 97 7.76 16.79 14.96
N ALA A 98 8.83 16.02 15.10
CA ALA A 98 8.89 14.64 14.62
C ALA A 98 7.83 13.73 15.28
N TRP A 99 7.60 13.90 16.58
CA TRP A 99 6.58 13.15 17.32
C TRP A 99 5.18 13.37 16.75
N LEU A 100 4.78 14.63 16.56
CA LEU A 100 3.43 14.94 16.07
C LEU A 100 3.22 14.50 14.61
N VAL A 101 4.28 14.49 13.78
CA VAL A 101 4.25 13.88 12.44
C VAL A 101 4.05 12.37 12.53
N ASP A 102 4.75 11.70 13.43
CA ASP A 102 4.60 10.25 13.62
C ASP A 102 3.24 9.87 14.20
N CYS A 103 2.62 10.73 15.02
CA CYS A 103 1.23 10.55 15.46
C CYS A 103 0.28 10.43 14.26
N TYR A 104 0.44 11.31 13.26
CA TYR A 104 -0.35 11.27 12.02
C TYR A 104 -0.09 9.97 11.25
N ARG A 105 1.18 9.65 10.98
CA ARG A 105 1.56 8.48 10.16
C ARG A 105 1.10 7.16 10.79
N MET A 106 1.23 7.05 12.11
CA MET A 106 0.76 5.87 12.83
C MET A 106 -0.76 5.78 12.83
N ARG A 107 -1.46 6.91 12.93
CA ARG A 107 -2.93 6.91 12.86
C ARG A 107 -3.43 6.45 11.51
N VAL A 108 -2.84 6.93 10.41
CA VAL A 108 -3.15 6.45 9.05
C VAL A 108 -2.97 4.93 8.96
N THR A 109 -1.87 4.42 9.52
CA THR A 109 -1.55 2.98 9.51
C THR A 109 -2.55 2.17 10.33
N ASP A 110 -2.92 2.64 11.52
CA ASP A 110 -3.90 1.98 12.39
C ASP A 110 -5.31 2.01 11.79
N ASP A 111 -5.74 3.13 11.19
CA ASP A 111 -7.06 3.25 10.58
C ASP A 111 -7.22 2.31 9.37
N MET A 112 -6.13 2.08 8.61
CA MET A 112 -6.11 1.12 7.51
C MET A 112 -6.24 -0.34 7.98
N HIS A 113 -5.51 -0.74 9.03
CA HIS A 113 -5.45 -2.15 9.45
C HIS A 113 -6.48 -2.53 10.52
N GLY A 114 -6.90 -1.58 11.37
CA GLY A 114 -7.77 -1.81 12.54
C GLY A 114 -9.03 -0.95 12.57
N GLY A 115 -9.01 0.27 12.03
CA GLY A 115 -10.13 1.23 12.05
C GLY A 115 -11.19 1.00 10.97
N ALA A 116 -11.78 -0.19 10.95
CA ALA A 116 -12.79 -0.60 9.95
C ALA A 116 -12.33 -0.50 8.47
N GLY A 117 -11.02 -0.46 8.22
CA GLY A 117 -10.44 -0.37 6.88
C GLY A 117 -10.52 1.02 6.27
N TYR A 118 -10.54 2.09 7.08
CA TYR A 118 -10.56 3.46 6.59
C TYR A 118 -9.24 3.81 5.89
N ARG A 119 -9.31 3.96 4.57
CA ARG A 119 -8.17 4.26 3.70
C ARG A 119 -8.08 5.77 3.42
N HIS A 120 -7.15 6.46 4.08
CA HIS A 120 -6.90 7.89 3.93
C HIS A 120 -5.40 8.23 3.90
N GLY A 121 -5.06 9.50 3.66
CA GLY A 121 -3.67 9.91 3.48
C GLY A 121 -2.97 9.08 2.39
N PRO A 122 -1.76 8.53 2.66
CA PRO A 122 -1.08 7.58 1.77
C PRO A 122 -1.88 6.32 1.42
N ALA A 123 -2.82 5.89 2.27
CA ALA A 123 -3.64 4.69 2.07
C ALA A 123 -4.82 4.90 1.10
N HIS A 124 -5.14 6.15 0.75
CA HIS A 124 -6.33 6.48 -0.04
C HIS A 124 -6.30 5.85 -1.44
N GLU A 125 -7.43 5.36 -1.95
CA GLU A 125 -7.50 4.64 -3.23
C GLU A 125 -7.05 5.49 -4.44
N HIS A 126 -7.34 6.79 -4.40
CA HIS A 126 -6.91 7.75 -5.42
C HIS A 126 -5.80 8.67 -4.91
N CYS A 127 -4.93 8.12 -4.06
CA CYS A 127 -3.85 8.85 -3.42
C CYS A 127 -2.98 9.59 -4.46
N ASN A 128 -2.80 10.88 -4.20
CA ASN A 128 -1.83 11.73 -4.87
C ASN A 128 -1.30 12.75 -3.85
N ARG A 129 -0.34 13.56 -4.28
CA ARG A 129 0.25 14.61 -3.42
C ARG A 129 -0.80 15.48 -2.72
N ASP A 130 -1.78 15.98 -3.45
CA ASP A 130 -2.75 16.92 -2.89
C ASP A 130 -3.73 16.21 -1.95
N THR A 131 -4.07 14.93 -2.17
CA THR A 131 -4.92 14.18 -1.24
C THR A 131 -4.19 13.82 0.05
N ILE A 132 -2.89 13.46 -0.01
CA ILE A 132 -2.07 13.23 1.18
C ILE A 132 -1.97 14.51 2.00
N LEU A 133 -1.61 15.62 1.35
CA LEU A 133 -1.44 16.90 2.04
C LEU A 133 -2.77 17.45 2.56
N PHE A 134 -3.89 17.20 1.88
CA PHE A 134 -5.20 17.59 2.37
C PHE A 134 -5.57 16.83 3.64
N ASP A 135 -5.33 15.52 3.67
CA ASP A 135 -5.55 14.68 4.84
C ASP A 135 -4.65 15.09 6.03
N PHE A 136 -3.38 15.37 5.74
CA PHE A 136 -2.46 15.91 6.75
C PHE A 136 -2.85 17.31 7.24
N LEU A 137 -3.40 18.16 6.37
CA LEU A 137 -3.95 19.47 6.73
C LEU A 137 -5.13 19.31 7.69
N VAL A 138 -6.04 18.36 7.44
CA VAL A 138 -7.14 18.04 8.35
C VAL A 138 -6.60 17.66 9.73
N PHE A 139 -5.58 16.79 9.79
CA PHE A 139 -4.92 16.45 11.05
C PHE A 139 -4.36 17.68 11.77
N CYS A 140 -3.64 18.57 11.06
CA CYS A 140 -3.06 19.78 11.64
C CYS A 140 -4.14 20.72 12.20
N LYS A 141 -5.23 20.93 11.45
CA LYS A 141 -6.37 21.75 11.86
C LYS A 141 -7.04 21.19 13.11
N LEU A 142 -7.24 19.89 13.15
CA LEU A 142 -7.79 19.22 14.33
C LEU A 142 -6.84 19.33 15.53
N ALA A 143 -5.53 19.19 15.33
CA ALA A 143 -4.55 19.34 16.42
C ALA A 143 -4.59 20.73 17.06
N VAL A 144 -4.78 21.80 16.26
CA VAL A 144 -5.02 23.16 16.76
C VAL A 144 -6.36 23.21 17.52
N LYS A 145 -7.44 22.73 16.90
CA LYS A 145 -8.80 22.79 17.45
C LYS A 145 -8.94 22.06 18.80
N GLN A 146 -8.20 20.97 18.98
CA GLN A 146 -8.19 20.16 20.20
C GLN A 146 -7.15 20.61 21.24
N GLY A 147 -6.39 21.68 20.97
CA GLY A 147 -5.35 22.19 21.88
C GLY A 147 -4.15 21.25 22.05
N VAL A 148 -3.92 20.33 21.10
CA VAL A 148 -2.80 19.37 21.12
C VAL A 148 -1.47 20.07 20.83
N VAL A 149 -1.50 21.16 20.07
CA VAL A 149 -0.33 21.98 19.75
C VAL A 149 0.05 22.84 20.97
N PRO A 150 1.26 22.69 21.54
CA PRO A 150 1.67 23.46 22.71
C PRO A 150 1.94 24.94 22.36
N PRO A 151 1.93 25.86 23.35
CA PRO A 151 2.29 27.25 23.14
C PRO A 151 3.72 27.42 22.57
N GLY A 152 3.91 28.43 21.72
CA GLY A 152 5.20 28.71 21.09
C GLY A 152 5.60 27.70 19.99
N TRP A 153 4.62 27.06 19.36
CA TRP A 153 4.86 26.08 18.30
C TRP A 153 5.46 26.71 17.04
N ASP A 154 6.49 26.06 16.51
CA ASP A 154 7.14 26.43 15.25
C ASP A 154 6.55 25.59 14.11
N TRP A 155 5.52 26.13 13.45
CA TRP A 155 4.88 25.47 12.32
C TRP A 155 5.80 25.24 11.12
N PRO A 156 6.62 26.22 10.67
CA PRO A 156 7.62 25.98 9.63
C PRO A 156 8.54 24.81 9.94
N ALA A 157 9.06 24.69 11.18
CA ALA A 157 9.90 23.56 11.58
C ALA A 157 9.13 22.23 11.61
N PHE A 158 7.86 22.24 12.05
CA PHE A 158 6.99 21.06 12.00
C PHE A 158 6.72 20.58 10.56
N LEU A 159 6.36 21.50 9.66
CA LEU A 159 6.13 21.18 8.25
C LEU A 159 7.42 20.74 7.56
N ALA A 160 8.59 21.29 7.95
CA ALA A 160 9.89 20.80 7.51
C ALA A 160 10.17 19.36 7.99
N ALA A 161 9.80 19.02 9.23
CA ALA A 161 9.92 17.64 9.74
C ALA A 161 8.95 16.66 9.05
N ALA A 162 7.85 17.17 8.49
CA ALA A 162 6.91 16.37 7.69
C ALA A 162 7.43 16.12 6.26
N GLU A 163 8.41 16.90 5.76
CA GLU A 163 9.02 16.69 4.45
C GLU A 163 9.60 15.27 4.37
N GLY A 164 9.12 14.47 3.42
CA GLY A 164 9.56 13.09 3.22
C GLY A 164 9.03 12.07 4.24
N ALA A 165 8.31 12.49 5.28
CA ALA A 165 7.72 11.59 6.29
C ALA A 165 6.22 11.40 6.10
N VAL A 166 5.48 12.45 5.72
CA VAL A 166 4.00 12.43 5.62
C VAL A 166 3.46 11.41 4.60
N GLY A 167 4.29 11.03 3.62
CA GLY A 167 3.97 10.01 2.62
C GLY A 167 4.33 8.57 3.02
N GLU A 168 5.04 8.39 4.14
CA GLU A 168 5.60 7.09 4.55
C GLU A 168 4.75 6.42 5.62
N TRP A 169 4.65 5.10 5.51
CA TRP A 169 4.11 4.25 6.57
C TRP A 169 4.92 4.40 7.85
N PHE A 170 4.24 4.26 8.99
CA PHE A 170 4.87 4.24 10.30
C PHE A 170 4.04 3.34 11.20
N ASP A 171 4.58 2.17 11.52
CA ASP A 171 3.88 1.18 12.31
C ASP A 171 4.34 1.15 13.77
N LYS A 172 3.84 0.15 14.50
CA LYS A 172 4.16 -0.01 15.92
C LYS A 172 5.63 -0.39 16.15
N GLU A 173 6.25 -1.15 15.26
CA GLU A 173 7.66 -1.53 15.40
C GLU A 173 8.56 -0.32 15.11
N ASP A 174 8.24 0.49 14.10
CA ASP A 174 8.92 1.77 13.85
C ASP A 174 8.86 2.68 15.08
N ALA A 175 7.68 2.75 15.71
CA ALA A 175 7.49 3.53 16.93
C ALA A 175 8.36 3.03 18.10
N LYS A 176 8.48 1.71 18.26
CA LYS A 176 9.34 1.12 19.30
C LYS A 176 10.81 1.40 19.04
N GLU A 177 11.25 1.26 17.79
CA GLU A 177 12.64 1.51 17.39
C GLU A 177 13.01 2.98 17.62
N LYS A 178 12.17 3.90 17.12
CA LYS A 178 12.45 5.34 17.16
C LYS A 178 12.27 5.96 18.56
N TRP A 179 11.27 5.51 19.31
CA TRP A 179 10.84 6.17 20.55
C TRP A 179 11.00 5.30 21.81
N GLY A 180 11.54 4.09 21.67
CA GLY A 180 11.78 3.17 22.78
C GLY A 180 10.53 2.45 23.30
N GLY A 181 9.36 2.65 22.66
CA GLY A 181 8.13 1.93 22.98
C GLY A 181 6.86 2.63 22.51
N GLU A 182 5.81 1.84 22.28
CA GLU A 182 4.47 2.35 21.96
C GLU A 182 3.39 1.52 22.66
N ASN A 183 2.62 2.18 23.53
CA ASN A 183 1.51 1.59 24.25
C ASN A 183 0.46 2.65 24.58
N ILE A 184 -0.74 2.51 24.01
CA ILE A 184 -1.84 3.47 24.16
C ILE A 184 -2.26 3.69 25.62
N PHE A 185 -2.25 2.63 26.44
CA PHE A 185 -2.60 2.72 27.87
C PHE A 185 -1.60 3.54 28.67
N ARG A 186 -0.36 3.67 28.17
CA ARG A 186 0.65 4.52 28.81
C ARG A 186 0.23 6.00 28.78
N GLY A 187 -0.33 6.43 27.65
CA GLY A 187 -0.92 7.75 27.48
C GLY A 187 -2.21 7.92 28.30
N MET A 188 -3.10 6.92 28.21
CA MET A 188 -4.43 6.99 28.81
C MET A 188 -4.44 6.95 30.35
N MET A 189 -3.62 6.08 30.97
CA MET A 189 -3.74 5.77 32.41
C MET A 189 -2.54 6.22 33.24
N SER A 190 -1.33 6.21 32.69
CA SER A 190 -0.12 6.53 33.47
C SER A 190 0.42 7.94 33.25
N GLY A 191 -0.29 8.77 32.46
CA GLY A 191 0.16 10.12 32.12
C GLY A 191 1.48 10.17 31.34
N GLY A 192 1.90 9.03 30.77
CA GLY A 192 3.07 8.94 29.91
C GLY A 192 2.75 9.34 28.47
N ARG A 193 3.67 9.06 27.55
CA ARG A 193 3.53 9.44 26.14
C ARG A 193 3.20 8.23 25.27
N SER A 194 2.25 8.38 24.36
CA SER A 194 1.90 7.40 23.31
C SER A 194 1.47 8.15 22.06
N LEU A 195 2.00 7.72 20.91
CA LEU A 195 1.65 8.32 19.62
C LEU A 195 0.16 8.06 19.32
N ARG A 196 -0.36 6.86 19.64
CA ARG A 196 -1.77 6.48 19.41
C ARG A 196 -2.68 7.38 20.21
N PHE A 197 -2.38 7.51 21.50
CA PHE A 197 -3.19 8.33 22.39
C PHE A 197 -3.20 9.80 21.95
N THR A 198 -2.03 10.37 21.59
CA THR A 198 -1.99 11.73 21.05
C THR A 198 -2.83 11.87 19.77
N ALA A 199 -2.77 10.89 18.85
CA ALA A 199 -3.60 10.91 17.66
C ALA A 199 -5.10 10.76 17.96
N GLU A 200 -5.51 9.94 18.93
CA GLU A 200 -6.91 9.84 19.38
C GLU A 200 -7.42 11.18 19.91
N VAL A 201 -6.60 11.93 20.65
CA VAL A 201 -6.95 13.29 21.11
C VAL A 201 -7.11 14.24 19.92
N VAL A 202 -6.24 14.17 18.90
CA VAL A 202 -6.38 14.99 17.68
C VAL A 202 -7.69 14.69 16.95
N TYR A 203 -7.98 13.42 16.68
CA TYR A 203 -9.19 13.05 15.92
C TYR A 203 -10.47 13.06 16.76
N GLY A 204 -10.36 13.09 18.09
CA GLY A 204 -11.48 12.97 19.01
C GLY A 204 -12.15 11.59 18.96
N SER A 205 -11.47 10.57 18.44
CA SER A 205 -12.01 9.22 18.29
C SER A 205 -10.92 8.15 18.43
N SER A 206 -11.31 6.97 18.88
CA SER A 206 -10.37 5.86 19.03
C SER A 206 -9.90 5.29 17.69
N CYS A 207 -8.62 4.92 17.58
CA CYS A 207 -8.10 4.18 16.43
C CYS A 207 -8.60 2.72 16.38
N MET A 208 -9.19 2.23 17.48
CA MET A 208 -9.82 0.91 17.59
C MET A 208 -11.34 0.95 17.37
N SER A 209 -11.90 2.11 16.97
CA SER A 209 -13.32 2.25 16.71
C SER A 209 -13.77 1.29 15.61
N ALA A 210 -14.80 0.49 15.88
CA ALA A 210 -15.46 -0.35 14.88
C ALA A 210 -16.24 0.47 13.83
N TYR A 211 -16.38 1.78 14.04
CA TYR A 211 -17.13 2.69 13.18
C TYR A 211 -16.19 3.68 12.48
N GLY A 212 -15.91 3.38 11.21
CA GLY A 212 -15.58 4.28 10.09
C GLY A 212 -14.76 5.57 10.31
N ILE A 213 -14.88 6.47 9.33
CA ILE A 213 -14.16 7.74 9.23
C ILE A 213 -14.42 8.61 10.47
N PRO A 214 -13.39 9.20 11.13
CA PRO A 214 -13.61 10.12 12.24
C PRO A 214 -14.54 11.28 11.86
N GLU A 215 -15.63 11.47 12.62
CA GLU A 215 -16.64 12.50 12.32
C GLU A 215 -16.04 13.91 12.31
N ALA A 216 -15.15 14.20 13.27
CA ALA A 216 -14.43 15.46 13.35
C ALA A 216 -13.59 15.73 12.09
N ALA A 217 -12.93 14.69 11.55
CA ALA A 217 -12.16 14.80 10.31
C ALA A 217 -13.05 15.01 9.10
N THR A 218 -14.20 14.32 9.03
CA THR A 218 -15.18 14.51 7.95
C THR A 218 -15.72 15.93 7.94
N ARG A 219 -16.08 16.45 9.11
CA ARG A 219 -16.58 17.82 9.27
C ARG A 219 -15.52 18.84 8.86
N MET A 220 -14.30 18.71 9.38
CA MET A 220 -13.16 19.58 9.03
C MET A 220 -12.91 19.57 7.51
N ALA A 221 -12.88 18.39 6.89
CA ALA A 221 -12.64 18.22 5.47
C ALA A 221 -13.73 18.88 4.61
N LYS A 222 -15.02 18.64 4.92
CA LYS A 222 -16.13 19.06 4.07
C LYS A 222 -16.61 20.48 4.35
N GLU A 223 -16.77 20.84 5.61
CA GLU A 223 -17.40 22.10 6.01
C GLU A 223 -16.38 23.24 6.10
N GLU A 224 -15.21 22.99 6.68
CA GLU A 224 -14.20 24.03 6.88
C GLU A 224 -13.27 24.14 5.65
N LEU A 225 -12.80 23.00 5.13
CA LEU A 225 -11.84 22.96 4.02
C LEU A 225 -12.48 22.67 2.65
N GLY A 226 -13.76 22.38 2.56
CA GLY A 226 -14.49 22.21 1.30
C GLY A 226 -14.08 21.02 0.41
N GLY A 227 -13.20 20.13 0.87
CA GLY A 227 -12.77 18.94 0.13
C GLY A 227 -11.96 19.23 -1.16
N VAL A 228 -11.44 20.44 -1.34
CA VAL A 228 -10.71 20.82 -2.56
C VAL A 228 -9.21 20.56 -2.42
N PRO A 229 -8.46 20.32 -3.52
CA PRO A 229 -7.01 20.07 -3.46
C PRO A 229 -6.24 21.17 -2.72
N VAL A 230 -5.17 20.82 -2.01
CA VAL A 230 -4.31 21.80 -1.31
C VAL A 230 -3.77 22.86 -2.26
N ALA A 231 -3.40 22.49 -3.49
CA ALA A 231 -3.03 23.43 -4.53
C ALA A 231 -4.06 24.54 -4.76
N GLU A 232 -5.34 24.19 -4.71
CA GLU A 232 -6.44 25.12 -4.89
C GLU A 232 -6.65 25.97 -3.63
N LEU A 233 -6.61 25.35 -2.44
CA LEU A 233 -6.69 26.08 -1.16
C LEU A 233 -5.62 27.17 -1.07
N LEU A 234 -4.38 26.85 -1.40
CA LEU A 234 -3.26 27.81 -1.38
C LEU A 234 -3.52 29.02 -2.28
N ARG A 235 -4.27 28.85 -3.37
CA ARG A 235 -4.59 29.91 -4.35
C ARG A 235 -5.86 30.68 -3.99
N THR A 236 -6.90 30.00 -3.53
CA THR A 236 -8.25 30.58 -3.38
C THR A 236 -8.62 30.93 -1.95
N ARG A 237 -8.01 30.27 -0.95
CA ARG A 237 -8.32 30.42 0.47
C ARG A 237 -7.04 30.39 1.33
N PRO A 238 -6.13 31.36 1.16
CA PRO A 238 -4.84 31.39 1.89
C PRO A 238 -5.02 31.44 3.42
N GLY A 239 -6.10 32.06 3.91
CA GLY A 239 -6.45 32.09 5.34
C GLY A 239 -6.66 30.70 5.96
N ALA A 240 -6.94 29.67 5.15
CA ALA A 240 -7.01 28.29 5.62
C ALA A 240 -5.66 27.75 6.10
N MET A 241 -4.54 28.44 5.86
CA MET A 241 -3.20 28.00 6.27
C MET A 241 -2.62 28.78 7.45
N GLU A 242 -3.20 29.92 7.84
CA GLU A 242 -2.59 30.89 8.76
C GLU A 242 -2.30 30.33 10.16
N ASP A 243 -3.25 29.59 10.73
CA ASP A 243 -3.16 28.91 12.03
C ASP A 243 -2.29 27.64 12.02
N VAL A 244 -1.86 27.19 10.83
CA VAL A 244 -1.09 25.96 10.61
C VAL A 244 0.17 26.20 9.76
N GLY A 245 0.81 27.36 9.88
CA GLY A 245 2.14 27.63 9.30
C GLY A 245 2.19 28.52 8.07
N GLY A 246 1.04 28.94 7.54
CA GLY A 246 0.93 29.88 6.44
C GLY A 246 1.19 29.28 5.05
N VAL A 247 0.84 30.04 4.03
CA VAL A 247 0.86 29.61 2.62
C VAL A 247 2.25 29.16 2.17
N GLU A 248 3.30 29.88 2.56
CA GLU A 248 4.68 29.60 2.10
C GLU A 248 5.18 28.23 2.57
N ALA A 249 4.95 27.88 3.84
CA ALA A 249 5.40 26.60 4.39
C ALA A 249 4.64 25.42 3.74
N TRP A 250 3.35 25.56 3.51
CA TRP A 250 2.55 24.54 2.81
C TRP A 250 2.89 24.42 1.32
N ALA A 251 3.15 25.54 0.63
CA ALA A 251 3.61 25.53 -0.75
C ALA A 251 4.95 24.79 -0.87
N ARG A 252 5.89 25.07 0.03
CA ARG A 252 7.18 24.37 0.10
C ARG A 252 7.02 22.88 0.37
N LEU A 253 6.21 22.48 1.36
CA LEU A 253 5.95 21.07 1.65
C LEU A 253 5.35 20.36 0.43
N ARG A 254 4.41 21.02 -0.26
CA ARG A 254 3.82 20.52 -1.51
C ARG A 254 4.84 20.38 -2.63
N GLU A 255 5.79 21.29 -2.77
CA GLU A 255 6.87 21.15 -3.76
C GLU A 255 7.84 20.03 -3.43
N ARG A 256 8.03 19.72 -2.14
CA ARG A 256 8.94 18.67 -1.65
C ARG A 256 8.34 17.27 -1.75
N LEU A 257 7.02 17.12 -1.64
CA LEU A 257 6.33 15.83 -1.81
C LEU A 257 6.26 15.44 -3.31
N ARG A 258 7.40 15.03 -3.87
CA ARG A 258 7.55 14.62 -5.27
C ARG A 258 7.69 13.11 -5.37
N CYS A 259 6.90 12.53 -6.27
CA CYS A 259 7.13 11.19 -6.77
C CYS A 259 7.26 11.22 -8.29
N ILE A 260 7.93 10.19 -8.82
CA ILE A 260 8.03 9.90 -10.24
C ILE A 260 7.14 8.70 -10.49
N VAL A 261 6.20 8.83 -11.43
CA VAL A 261 5.42 7.70 -11.93
C VAL A 261 5.95 7.34 -13.30
N LEU A 262 6.47 6.11 -13.39
CA LEU A 262 7.08 5.56 -14.59
C LEU A 262 6.05 4.74 -15.35
N SER A 263 5.82 5.09 -16.61
CA SER A 263 5.29 4.11 -17.56
C SER A 263 6.29 2.96 -17.65
N LEU A 264 5.83 1.71 -17.79
CA LEU A 264 6.77 0.60 -18.01
C LEU A 264 7.19 0.47 -19.47
N TYR A 265 6.23 0.33 -20.37
CA TYR A 265 6.51 0.07 -21.77
C TYR A 265 6.90 1.35 -22.50
N GLY A 266 8.05 1.31 -23.18
CA GLY A 266 8.66 2.44 -23.88
C GLY A 266 9.39 3.44 -22.98
N THR A 267 9.50 3.16 -21.67
CA THR A 267 10.19 4.03 -20.71
C THR A 267 11.15 3.23 -19.81
N VAL A 268 10.70 2.10 -19.26
CA VAL A 268 11.50 1.21 -18.39
C VAL A 268 12.02 0.02 -19.19
N VAL A 269 11.16 -0.58 -20.02
CA VAL A 269 11.49 -1.62 -20.99
C VAL A 269 11.09 -1.16 -22.40
N PRO A 270 11.65 -1.74 -23.48
CA PRO A 270 11.20 -1.49 -24.84
C PRO A 270 9.69 -1.61 -24.98
N ALA A 271 9.07 -0.73 -25.79
CA ALA A 271 7.62 -0.71 -25.98
C ALA A 271 7.06 -2.06 -26.46
N GLY A 272 7.84 -2.79 -27.26
CA GLY A 272 7.48 -4.11 -27.77
C GLY A 272 7.76 -5.28 -26.82
N PHE A 273 8.40 -5.08 -25.66
CA PHE A 273 8.90 -6.20 -24.83
C PHE A 273 7.82 -7.26 -24.49
N VAL A 274 6.59 -6.84 -24.22
CA VAL A 274 5.49 -7.79 -23.97
C VAL A 274 5.10 -8.54 -25.23
N ALA A 275 4.93 -7.83 -26.35
CA ALA A 275 4.46 -8.40 -27.61
C ALA A 275 5.52 -9.25 -28.30
N ASP A 276 6.80 -8.88 -28.17
CA ASP A 276 7.93 -9.46 -28.91
C ASP A 276 8.64 -10.55 -28.10
N VAL A 277 8.53 -10.53 -26.76
CA VAL A 277 9.25 -11.47 -25.88
C VAL A 277 8.28 -12.25 -25.00
N MET A 278 7.51 -11.57 -24.14
CA MET A 278 6.72 -12.27 -23.11
C MET A 278 5.60 -13.11 -23.71
N VAL A 279 4.78 -12.53 -24.61
CA VAL A 279 3.67 -13.24 -25.23
C VAL A 279 4.17 -14.42 -26.09
N PRO A 280 5.15 -14.26 -26.99
CA PRO A 280 5.71 -15.38 -27.75
C PRO A 280 6.27 -16.48 -26.85
N TYR A 281 6.96 -16.12 -25.76
CA TYR A 281 7.47 -17.08 -24.79
C TYR A 281 6.33 -17.89 -24.15
N ALA A 282 5.27 -17.23 -23.69
CA ALA A 282 4.14 -17.92 -23.08
C ALA A 282 3.46 -18.86 -24.09
N THR A 283 3.24 -18.42 -25.32
CA THR A 283 2.64 -19.26 -26.37
C THR A 283 3.51 -20.47 -26.68
N ALA A 284 4.82 -20.30 -26.82
CA ALA A 284 5.75 -21.39 -27.12
C ALA A 284 5.88 -22.41 -25.98
N ASN A 285 5.82 -21.96 -24.72
CA ASN A 285 6.03 -22.80 -23.53
C ASN A 285 4.74 -23.27 -22.85
N CYS A 286 3.56 -22.84 -23.33
CA CYS A 286 2.27 -23.18 -22.73
C CYS A 286 2.08 -24.69 -22.60
N ARG A 287 2.33 -25.44 -23.67
CA ARG A 287 2.17 -26.90 -23.67
C ARG A 287 3.07 -27.55 -22.62
N THR A 288 4.36 -27.23 -22.61
CA THR A 288 5.34 -27.78 -21.66
C THR A 288 4.98 -27.43 -20.20
N PHE A 289 4.51 -26.21 -19.94
CA PHE A 289 4.05 -25.81 -18.62
C PHE A 289 2.87 -26.68 -18.15
N LEU A 290 1.85 -26.83 -19.01
CA LEU A 290 0.68 -27.64 -18.69
C LEU A 290 1.02 -29.13 -18.57
N GLU A 291 1.95 -29.65 -19.38
CA GLU A 291 2.44 -31.02 -19.29
C GLU A 291 3.21 -31.27 -17.97
N THR A 292 4.03 -30.32 -17.55
CA THR A 292 4.80 -30.47 -16.31
C THR A 292 3.90 -30.37 -15.08
N GLY A 293 2.92 -29.47 -15.13
CA GLY A 293 2.07 -29.14 -13.99
C GLY A 293 0.69 -29.79 -13.99
N TYR A 294 0.34 -30.65 -14.95
CA TYR A 294 -1.05 -31.03 -15.22
C TYR A 294 -1.85 -31.42 -13.98
N ASP A 295 -1.33 -32.33 -13.16
CA ASP A 295 -2.03 -32.85 -11.98
C ASP A 295 -2.02 -31.88 -10.78
N SER A 296 -1.34 -30.74 -10.90
CA SER A 296 -1.33 -29.73 -9.83
C SER A 296 -2.69 -29.02 -9.74
N PRO A 297 -3.14 -28.67 -8.51
CA PRO A 297 -4.39 -27.92 -8.32
C PRO A 297 -4.40 -26.59 -9.07
N ILE A 298 -3.26 -25.90 -9.14
CA ILE A 298 -3.12 -24.62 -9.84
C ILE A 298 -3.36 -24.81 -11.34
N THR A 299 -2.75 -25.81 -11.95
CA THR A 299 -2.89 -26.04 -13.40
C THR A 299 -4.30 -26.52 -13.76
N GLN A 300 -4.91 -27.37 -12.94
CA GLN A 300 -6.31 -27.77 -13.14
C GLN A 300 -7.28 -26.59 -13.06
N ASP A 301 -7.07 -25.69 -12.10
CA ASP A 301 -7.87 -24.47 -11.97
C ASP A 301 -7.70 -23.53 -13.17
N LEU A 302 -6.46 -23.37 -13.67
CA LEU A 302 -6.20 -22.61 -14.89
C LEU A 302 -6.89 -23.22 -16.12
N ILE A 303 -6.80 -24.54 -16.30
CA ILE A 303 -7.47 -25.25 -17.41
C ILE A 303 -8.99 -25.07 -17.31
N GLN A 304 -9.56 -25.12 -16.11
CA GLN A 304 -10.99 -24.94 -15.90
C GLN A 304 -11.44 -23.51 -16.25
N GLY A 305 -10.71 -22.48 -15.82
CA GLY A 305 -11.00 -21.09 -16.19
C GLY A 305 -10.93 -20.87 -17.71
N VAL A 306 -9.90 -21.39 -18.36
CA VAL A 306 -9.77 -21.36 -19.82
C VAL A 306 -10.93 -22.09 -20.50
N ARG A 307 -11.36 -23.25 -19.98
CA ARG A 307 -12.49 -24.01 -20.51
C ARG A 307 -13.80 -23.24 -20.45
N GLU A 308 -14.09 -22.58 -19.34
CA GLU A 308 -15.31 -21.76 -19.17
C GLU A 308 -15.32 -20.58 -20.14
N GLN A 309 -14.19 -19.89 -20.24
CA GLN A 309 -14.03 -18.76 -21.15
C GLN A 309 -14.17 -19.20 -22.62
N ALA A 310 -13.50 -20.29 -23.01
CA ALA A 310 -13.62 -20.88 -24.34
C ALA A 310 -15.06 -21.29 -24.68
N ALA A 311 -15.79 -21.88 -23.73
CA ALA A 311 -17.20 -22.25 -23.92
C ALA A 311 -18.08 -21.01 -24.15
N ALA A 312 -17.84 -19.93 -23.41
CA ALA A 312 -18.53 -18.65 -23.63
C ALA A 312 -18.23 -18.04 -25.01
N GLU A 313 -16.98 -18.16 -25.47
CA GLU A 313 -16.58 -17.66 -26.80
C GLU A 313 -17.23 -18.44 -27.94
N VAL A 314 -17.32 -19.76 -27.81
CA VAL A 314 -18.03 -20.64 -28.75
C VAL A 314 -19.53 -20.30 -28.75
N ALA A 315 -20.15 -20.15 -27.58
CA ALA A 315 -21.56 -19.80 -27.47
C ALA A 315 -21.88 -18.42 -28.07
N ALA A 316 -20.94 -17.47 -27.98
CA ALA A 316 -21.04 -16.16 -28.61
C ALA A 316 -20.74 -16.17 -30.12
N GLY A 317 -20.38 -17.32 -30.71
CA GLY A 317 -20.09 -17.45 -32.14
C GLY A 317 -18.84 -16.69 -32.58
N LEU A 318 -17.85 -16.53 -31.69
CA LEU A 318 -16.64 -15.79 -32.03
C LEU A 318 -15.82 -16.53 -33.10
N PRO A 319 -15.28 -15.82 -34.10
CA PRO A 319 -14.42 -16.43 -35.12
C PRO A 319 -13.20 -17.10 -34.48
N ALA A 320 -12.88 -18.31 -34.95
CA ALA A 320 -11.76 -19.12 -34.46
C ALA A 320 -11.80 -19.48 -32.95
N ALA A 321 -12.99 -19.47 -32.32
CA ALA A 321 -13.15 -19.99 -30.97
C ALA A 321 -12.78 -21.48 -30.89
N VAL A 322 -11.97 -21.85 -29.89
CA VAL A 322 -11.49 -23.21 -29.67
C VAL A 322 -12.22 -23.79 -28.48
N ALA A 323 -12.96 -24.90 -28.65
CA ALA A 323 -13.60 -25.59 -27.54
C ALA A 323 -12.57 -26.41 -26.76
N ILE A 324 -12.58 -26.32 -25.43
CA ILE A 324 -11.71 -27.12 -24.56
C ILE A 324 -12.48 -28.36 -24.10
N PRO A 325 -11.99 -29.58 -24.41
CA PRO A 325 -12.68 -30.80 -24.03
C PRO A 325 -12.74 -30.99 -22.51
N GLY A 326 -13.73 -31.76 -22.07
CA GLY A 326 -13.90 -32.15 -20.68
C GLY A 326 -12.83 -33.15 -20.20
N PRO A 327 -12.76 -33.43 -18.89
CA PRO A 327 -11.71 -34.26 -18.30
C PRO A 327 -11.76 -35.75 -18.68
N ALA A 328 -12.85 -36.21 -19.33
CA ALA A 328 -13.01 -37.60 -19.78
C ALA A 328 -12.26 -37.90 -21.10
N VAL A 329 -11.72 -36.86 -21.76
CA VAL A 329 -10.96 -36.96 -23.01
C VAL A 329 -9.47 -37.14 -22.68
N PRO A 330 -8.67 -37.81 -23.54
CA PRO A 330 -7.24 -37.94 -23.34
C PRO A 330 -6.57 -36.60 -23.00
N ARG A 331 -5.68 -36.64 -22.01
CA ARG A 331 -4.93 -35.49 -21.51
C ARG A 331 -4.30 -34.67 -22.64
N ASP A 332 -3.66 -35.34 -23.60
CA ASP A 332 -2.97 -34.67 -24.70
C ASP A 332 -3.90 -33.78 -25.54
N GLU A 333 -5.15 -34.21 -25.75
CA GLU A 333 -6.15 -33.43 -26.50
C GLU A 333 -6.58 -32.19 -25.72
N VAL A 334 -6.73 -32.28 -24.40
CA VAL A 334 -7.01 -31.12 -23.53
C VAL A 334 -5.86 -30.12 -23.62
N LEU A 335 -4.62 -30.58 -23.51
CA LEU A 335 -3.42 -29.72 -23.56
C LEU A 335 -3.27 -29.03 -24.92
N GLN A 336 -3.48 -29.77 -26.00
CA GLN A 336 -3.44 -29.26 -27.36
C GLN A 336 -4.51 -28.18 -27.58
N ALA A 337 -5.74 -28.42 -27.11
CA ALA A 337 -6.83 -27.44 -27.21
C ALA A 337 -6.54 -26.16 -26.41
N VAL A 338 -6.01 -26.28 -25.19
CA VAL A 338 -5.64 -25.11 -24.37
C VAL A 338 -4.51 -24.33 -25.04
N ALA A 339 -3.48 -24.99 -25.55
CA ALA A 339 -2.38 -24.31 -26.24
C ALA A 339 -2.87 -23.56 -27.51
N GLN A 340 -3.77 -24.18 -28.29
CA GLN A 340 -4.41 -23.52 -29.44
C GLN A 340 -5.24 -22.31 -29.03
N TRP A 341 -6.03 -22.45 -27.96
CA TRP A 341 -6.83 -21.35 -27.43
C TRP A 341 -5.94 -20.19 -26.97
N VAL A 342 -4.84 -20.46 -26.24
CA VAL A 342 -3.87 -19.44 -25.80
C VAL A 342 -3.25 -18.69 -26.97
N ALA A 343 -2.84 -19.40 -28.03
CA ALA A 343 -2.29 -18.79 -29.23
C ALA A 343 -3.30 -17.86 -29.92
N GLY A 344 -4.55 -18.31 -30.08
CA GLY A 344 -5.62 -17.50 -30.68
C GLY A 344 -6.02 -16.31 -29.82
N ALA A 345 -6.15 -16.51 -28.50
CA ALA A 345 -6.49 -15.46 -27.55
C ALA A 345 -5.42 -14.37 -27.52
N ALA A 346 -4.14 -14.74 -27.47
CA ALA A 346 -3.01 -13.82 -27.55
C ALA A 346 -3.00 -13.02 -28.87
N ALA A 347 -3.23 -13.68 -30.01
CA ALA A 347 -3.30 -13.01 -31.31
C ALA A 347 -4.48 -12.04 -31.43
N SER A 348 -5.58 -12.27 -30.70
CA SER A 348 -6.76 -11.40 -30.73
C SER A 348 -6.54 -10.04 -30.05
N GLY A 349 -5.55 -9.94 -29.15
CA GLY A 349 -5.27 -8.73 -28.39
C GLY A 349 -6.41 -8.26 -27.47
N ARG A 350 -7.44 -9.09 -27.26
CA ARG A 350 -8.58 -8.78 -26.38
C ARG A 350 -8.21 -9.06 -24.92
N PRO A 351 -8.57 -8.18 -23.97
CA PRO A 351 -8.37 -8.44 -22.55
C PRO A 351 -9.06 -9.74 -22.13
N ASN A 352 -8.35 -10.59 -21.40
CA ASN A 352 -8.85 -11.88 -20.93
C ASN A 352 -8.14 -12.28 -19.63
N SER A 353 -8.89 -12.32 -18.54
CA SER A 353 -8.34 -12.58 -17.20
C SER A 353 -7.73 -13.97 -17.06
N ASP A 354 -8.31 -14.98 -17.69
CA ASP A 354 -7.85 -16.36 -17.59
C ASP A 354 -6.58 -16.57 -18.42
N LEU A 355 -6.48 -15.91 -19.58
CA LEU A 355 -5.24 -15.84 -20.36
C LEU A 355 -4.12 -15.15 -19.57
N GLU A 356 -4.39 -13.97 -18.99
CA GLU A 356 -3.39 -13.21 -18.22
C GLU A 356 -2.87 -14.01 -17.01
N ARG A 357 -3.76 -14.73 -16.32
CA ARG A 357 -3.41 -15.57 -15.18
C ARG A 357 -2.52 -16.75 -15.60
N LEU A 358 -2.88 -17.45 -16.67
CA LEU A 358 -2.07 -18.56 -17.21
C LEU A 358 -0.70 -18.07 -17.71
N GLN A 359 -0.66 -16.94 -18.41
CA GLN A 359 0.59 -16.32 -18.86
C GLN A 359 1.50 -15.95 -17.68
N ALA A 360 0.95 -15.37 -16.61
CA ALA A 360 1.72 -15.05 -15.40
C ALA A 360 2.38 -16.30 -14.78
N CYS A 361 1.65 -17.41 -14.69
CA CYS A 361 2.18 -18.68 -14.18
C CYS A 361 3.27 -19.29 -15.08
N ILE A 362 3.24 -19.02 -16.40
CA ILE A 362 4.30 -19.45 -17.33
C ILE A 362 5.53 -18.54 -17.22
N TRP A 363 5.33 -17.23 -17.05
CA TRP A 363 6.42 -16.25 -16.99
C TRP A 363 7.21 -16.31 -15.70
N GLU A 364 6.56 -16.55 -14.56
CA GLU A 364 7.23 -16.58 -13.25
C GLU A 364 8.46 -17.52 -13.21
N PRO A 365 8.34 -18.82 -13.54
CA PRO A 365 9.50 -19.71 -13.56
C PRO A 365 10.49 -19.35 -14.68
N ALA A 366 10.03 -18.71 -15.76
CA ALA A 366 10.90 -18.27 -16.85
C ALA A 366 11.81 -17.10 -16.43
N PHE A 367 11.27 -16.12 -15.71
CA PHE A 367 12.07 -15.05 -15.12
C PHE A 367 13.02 -15.58 -14.04
N TRP A 368 12.55 -16.52 -13.21
CA TRP A 368 13.39 -17.15 -12.18
C TRP A 368 14.58 -17.92 -12.77
N SER A 369 14.32 -18.76 -13.77
CA SER A 369 15.36 -19.59 -14.43
C SER A 369 16.21 -18.84 -15.44
N GLY A 370 15.80 -17.62 -15.80
CA GLY A 370 16.44 -16.81 -16.83
C GLY A 370 16.03 -17.13 -18.26
N GLY A 371 15.02 -17.97 -18.46
CA GLY A 371 14.36 -18.14 -19.78
C GLY A 371 13.74 -16.85 -20.33
N ILE A 372 13.37 -15.90 -19.45
CA ILE A 372 13.12 -14.50 -19.81
C ILE A 372 14.03 -13.61 -18.96
N VAL A 373 14.71 -12.69 -19.61
CA VAL A 373 15.50 -11.65 -18.94
C VAL A 373 14.82 -10.31 -19.14
N SER A 374 14.63 -9.52 -18.09
CA SER A 374 14.02 -8.21 -18.26
C SER A 374 14.96 -7.29 -19.06
N GLY A 375 14.46 -6.83 -20.21
CA GLY A 375 15.18 -5.91 -21.09
C GLY A 375 15.03 -4.47 -20.61
N LEU A 376 15.48 -4.15 -19.40
CA LEU A 376 15.47 -2.76 -18.94
C LEU A 376 16.34 -1.89 -19.86
N HIS A 377 15.92 -0.66 -20.12
CA HIS A 377 16.83 0.33 -20.73
C HIS A 377 18.04 0.56 -19.80
N GLU A 378 19.22 0.72 -20.39
CA GLU A 378 20.51 0.73 -19.68
C GLU A 378 20.57 1.83 -18.59
N GLU A 379 19.93 2.97 -18.82
CA GLU A 379 19.90 4.10 -17.89
C GLU A 379 18.97 3.90 -16.68
N VAL A 380 18.00 2.99 -16.78
CA VAL A 380 16.91 2.88 -15.79
C VAL A 380 17.42 2.53 -14.40
N PRO A 381 18.31 1.54 -14.20
CA PRO A 381 18.83 1.22 -12.87
C PRO A 381 19.55 2.41 -12.20
N ASP A 382 20.31 3.19 -12.96
CA ASP A 382 21.01 4.37 -12.43
C ASP A 382 20.05 5.50 -12.07
N CYS A 383 19.03 5.75 -12.90
CA CYS A 383 17.99 6.72 -12.59
C CYS A 383 17.23 6.34 -11.30
N LEU A 384 16.82 5.08 -11.15
CA LEU A 384 16.14 4.59 -9.94
C LEU A 384 17.02 4.73 -8.69
N ARG A 385 18.32 4.38 -8.78
CA ARG A 385 19.28 4.58 -7.69
C ARG A 385 19.44 6.05 -7.32
N LEU A 386 19.56 6.94 -8.30
CA LEU A 386 19.68 8.38 -8.07
C LEU A 386 18.43 8.93 -7.39
N TRP A 387 17.25 8.60 -7.89
CA TRP A 387 15.98 9.07 -7.31
C TRP A 387 15.78 8.55 -5.89
N SER A 388 16.13 7.29 -5.63
CA SER A 388 16.16 6.73 -4.28
C SER A 388 17.10 7.50 -3.34
N LYS A 389 18.34 7.81 -3.76
CA LYS A 389 19.29 8.62 -2.98
C LYS A 389 18.79 10.04 -2.70
N LEU A 390 18.00 10.61 -3.61
CA LEU A 390 17.38 11.93 -3.46
C LEU A 390 16.08 11.91 -2.65
N GLY A 391 15.68 10.74 -2.11
CA GLY A 391 14.43 10.58 -1.38
C GLY A 391 13.17 10.71 -2.26
N ILE A 392 13.31 10.63 -3.58
CA ILE A 392 12.21 10.71 -4.54
C ILE A 392 11.63 9.31 -4.71
N LYS A 393 10.36 9.15 -4.36
CA LYS A 393 9.65 7.88 -4.56
C LYS A 393 9.35 7.66 -6.03
N THR A 394 9.53 6.43 -6.48
CA THR A 394 9.26 5.99 -7.85
C THR A 394 8.17 4.93 -7.82
N TYR A 395 7.16 5.09 -8.65
CA TYR A 395 6.07 4.13 -8.82
C TYR A 395 6.04 3.69 -10.28
N ALA A 396 5.76 2.42 -10.51
CA ALA A 396 5.48 1.91 -11.85
C ALA A 396 3.98 1.96 -12.12
N TRP A 397 3.62 2.28 -13.36
CA TRP A 397 2.27 2.15 -13.87
C TRP A 397 2.30 1.47 -15.24
N ALA A 398 1.54 0.40 -15.38
CA ALA A 398 1.32 -0.31 -16.63
C ALA A 398 -0.04 -0.99 -16.62
N PRO A 399 -0.62 -1.28 -17.79
CA PRO A 399 -1.85 -2.07 -17.91
C PRO A 399 -1.67 -3.55 -17.53
N ALA A 400 -0.45 -4.01 -17.24
CA ALA A 400 -0.18 -5.38 -16.80
C ALA A 400 -0.44 -5.59 -15.30
N SER A 401 -0.64 -6.86 -14.90
CA SER A 401 -0.83 -7.24 -13.50
C SER A 401 0.35 -6.84 -12.62
N ALA A 402 0.10 -6.56 -11.34
CA ALA A 402 1.16 -6.17 -10.39
C ALA A 402 2.29 -7.21 -10.30
N ALA A 403 1.95 -8.51 -10.39
CA ALA A 403 2.93 -9.59 -10.41
C ALA A 403 3.86 -9.51 -11.63
N ALA A 404 3.31 -9.30 -12.84
CA ALA A 404 4.11 -9.13 -14.05
C ALA A 404 5.01 -7.88 -13.98
N GLN A 405 4.51 -6.79 -13.39
CA GLN A 405 5.31 -5.57 -13.17
C GLN A 405 6.48 -5.83 -12.21
N GLN A 406 6.24 -6.55 -11.11
CA GLN A 406 7.29 -6.92 -10.16
C GLN A 406 8.38 -7.79 -10.79
N MET A 407 8.00 -8.77 -11.62
CA MET A 407 8.96 -9.64 -12.32
C MET A 407 9.95 -8.84 -13.18
N LEU A 408 9.49 -7.79 -13.88
CA LEU A 408 10.35 -6.95 -14.71
C LEU A 408 11.47 -6.25 -13.92
N PHE A 409 11.19 -5.84 -12.68
CA PHE A 409 12.20 -5.21 -11.82
C PHE A 409 13.02 -6.23 -11.00
N ALA A 410 12.45 -7.39 -10.68
CA ALA A 410 13.10 -8.39 -9.85
C ALA A 410 14.16 -9.23 -10.60
N TYR A 411 14.00 -9.43 -11.91
CA TYR A 411 14.82 -10.34 -12.72
C TYR A 411 15.49 -9.62 -13.90
N THR A 412 16.43 -8.72 -13.56
CA THR A 412 17.21 -7.94 -14.52
C THR A 412 18.49 -8.66 -14.95
N GLN A 413 19.07 -8.27 -16.09
CA GLN A 413 20.37 -8.78 -16.56
C GLN A 413 21.46 -8.72 -15.46
N ALA A 414 21.47 -7.67 -14.63
CA ALA A 414 22.44 -7.50 -13.55
C ALA A 414 22.37 -8.62 -12.49
N ARG A 415 21.20 -9.23 -12.29
CA ARG A 415 21.01 -10.33 -11.33
C ARG A 415 21.47 -11.69 -11.89
N GLN A 416 21.63 -11.82 -13.20
CA GLN A 416 22.14 -13.06 -13.82
C GLN A 416 23.67 -13.09 -13.93
N GLY A 417 24.32 -11.93 -13.87
CA GLY A 417 25.79 -11.83 -13.82
C GLY A 417 26.37 -11.86 -12.40
N ALA A 418 25.57 -11.53 -11.38
CA ALA A 418 25.96 -11.57 -9.99
C ALA A 418 25.14 -12.65 -9.28
N GLY A 419 25.71 -13.83 -9.09
CA GLY A 419 25.13 -14.83 -8.20
C GLY A 419 25.17 -14.35 -6.75
N VAL A 420 24.19 -13.53 -6.34
CA VAL A 420 23.81 -13.23 -4.95
C VAL A 420 22.32 -12.91 -4.90
#